data_AF-A0A645I2V3-F1
#
_entry.id   AF-A0A645I2V3-F1
#
_cell.length_a   1.000
_cell.length_b   1.000
_cell.length_c   1.000
_cell.angle_alpha   90.00
_cell.angle_beta   90.00
_cell.angle_gamma   90.00
#
_symmetry.space_group_name_H-M   'P 1'
#
loop_
_entity.id
_entity.type
_entity.pdbx_description
1 polymer ?
#
loop_
_entity_poly.entity_id
_entity_poly.type
_entity_poly.pdbx_seq_one_letter_code
_entity_poly.pdbx_strand_id
1 'polypeptide(L)'
;MDTDSSSAKNREARLLAFASGRMRIFLEILAAALSGALYAAIFAGPGWHWFAWFGMVPLYCLISGRSAKKAFWYTYIWGYFWSLFSFMWLREIMFFIPFVFSFLLGLFPALWGGTVPFLFRNFMIPADVRLKGAEATRSWRNRNPF
;
A
#
# COMPACT_ATOMS: atom_id res chain seq x y z
N MET A 1 -36.57 -22.28 7.39
CA MET A 1 -36.16 -20.87 7.56
C MET A 1 -34.75 -20.74 8.17
N ASP A 2 -34.10 -21.84 8.59
CA ASP A 2 -32.79 -21.82 9.28
C ASP A 2 -31.55 -21.85 8.39
N THR A 3 -31.68 -22.20 7.10
CA THR A 3 -30.58 -22.33 6.15
C THR A 3 -29.90 -21.00 5.83
N ASP A 4 -30.64 -19.88 5.79
CA ASP A 4 -30.09 -18.56 5.50
C ASP A 4 -29.26 -18.00 6.67
N SER A 5 -29.64 -18.27 7.93
CA SER A 5 -28.88 -17.80 9.10
C SER A 5 -27.53 -18.53 9.26
N SER A 6 -27.49 -19.82 8.93
CA SER A 6 -26.28 -20.65 8.93
C SER A 6 -25.31 -20.24 7.82
N SER A 7 -25.83 -19.96 6.62
CA SER A 7 -25.03 -19.46 5.49
C SER A 7 -24.41 -18.09 5.79
N ALA A 8 -25.17 -17.16 6.38
CA ALA A 8 -24.69 -15.85 6.79
C ALA A 8 -23.58 -15.92 7.84
N LYS A 9 -23.74 -16.72 8.90
CA LYS A 9 -22.69 -16.94 9.92
C LYS A 9 -21.42 -17.53 9.34
N ASN A 10 -21.53 -18.50 8.43
CA ASN A 10 -20.37 -19.08 7.75
C ASN A 10 -19.64 -18.07 6.86
N ARG A 11 -20.38 -17.17 6.19
CA ARG A 11 -19.79 -16.07 5.41
C ARG A 11 -19.04 -15.09 6.30
N GLU A 12 -19.62 -14.69 7.44
CA GLU A 12 -18.95 -13.84 8.43
C GLU A 12 -17.70 -14.49 9.01
N ALA A 13 -17.76 -15.77 9.38
CA ALA A 13 -16.60 -16.53 9.87
C ALA A 13 -15.48 -16.60 8.84
N ARG A 14 -15.81 -16.82 7.55
CA ARG A 14 -14.84 -16.79 6.45
C ARG A 14 -14.24 -15.39 6.23
N LEU A 15 -15.05 -14.35 6.29
CA LEU A 15 -14.59 -12.97 6.18
C LEU A 15 -13.67 -12.59 7.35
N LEU A 16 -14.01 -13.00 8.58
CA LEU A 16 -13.18 -12.79 9.76
C LEU A 16 -11.87 -13.60 9.70
N ALA A 17 -11.92 -14.84 9.23
CA ALA A 17 -10.73 -15.67 8.99
C ALA A 17 -9.83 -15.08 7.89
N PHE A 18 -10.42 -14.50 6.84
CA PHE A 18 -9.68 -13.78 5.81
C PHE A 18 -9.10 -12.46 6.34
N ALA A 19 -9.86 -11.74 7.17
CA ALA A 19 -9.45 -10.49 7.78
C ALA A 19 -8.31 -10.66 8.81
N SER A 20 -8.25 -11.81 9.50
CA SER A 20 -7.24 -12.16 10.50
C SER A 20 -6.07 -13.00 9.94
N GLY A 21 -6.20 -13.53 8.73
CA GLY A 21 -5.28 -14.51 8.17
C GLY A 21 -4.02 -13.94 7.50
N ARG A 22 -2.96 -14.75 7.48
CA ARG A 22 -1.72 -14.53 6.70
C ARG A 22 -2.00 -14.28 5.21
N MET A 23 -3.12 -14.82 4.70
CA MET A 23 -3.56 -14.65 3.32
C MET A 23 -3.79 -13.18 2.94
N ARG A 24 -4.35 -12.38 3.85
CA ARG A 24 -4.54 -10.95 3.61
C ARG A 24 -3.22 -10.21 3.47
N ILE A 25 -2.25 -10.51 4.33
CA ILE A 25 -0.91 -9.89 4.24
C ILE A 25 -0.26 -10.25 2.90
N PHE A 26 -0.37 -11.51 2.49
CA PHE A 26 0.15 -11.95 1.18
C PHE A 26 -0.51 -11.22 0.02
N LEU A 27 -1.84 -11.07 0.03
CA LEU A 27 -2.57 -10.33 -1.00
C LEU A 27 -2.23 -8.83 -1.00
N GLU A 28 -2.02 -8.22 0.17
CA GLU A 28 -1.57 -6.82 0.27
C GLU A 28 -0.17 -6.64 -0.34
N ILE A 29 0.75 -7.57 -0.07
CA ILE A 29 2.10 -7.59 -0.67
C ILE A 29 2.02 -7.79 -2.19
N LEU A 30 1.22 -8.75 -2.64
CA LEU A 30 1.05 -9.05 -4.06
C LEU A 30 0.44 -7.86 -4.79
N ALA A 31 -0.57 -7.20 -4.20
CA ALA A 31 -1.17 -5.99 -4.75
C ALA A 31 -0.16 -4.84 -4.84
N ALA A 32 0.69 -4.65 -3.82
CA ALA A 32 1.77 -3.65 -3.86
C ALA A 32 2.80 -3.96 -4.96
N ALA A 33 3.21 -5.22 -5.11
CA ALA A 33 4.16 -5.63 -6.14
C ALA A 33 3.58 -5.47 -7.56
N LEU A 34 2.35 -5.94 -7.78
CA LEU A 34 1.66 -5.83 -9.08
C LEU A 34 1.41 -4.37 -9.46
N SER A 35 0.98 -3.54 -8.52
CA SER A 35 0.76 -2.11 -8.79
C SER A 35 2.07 -1.39 -9.12
N GLY A 36 3.18 -1.73 -8.47
CA GLY A 36 4.51 -1.21 -8.82
C GLY A 36 4.97 -1.65 -10.21
N ALA A 37 4.80 -2.93 -10.53
CA ALA A 37 5.13 -3.47 -11.85
C ALA A 37 4.28 -2.86 -12.97
N LEU A 38 2.97 -2.68 -12.74
CA LEU A 38 2.08 -1.98 -13.67
C LEU A 38 2.51 -0.52 -13.85
N TYR A 39 2.95 0.14 -12.78
CA TYR A 39 3.43 1.51 -12.85
C TYR A 39 4.66 1.67 -13.76
N ALA A 40 5.54 0.67 -13.81
CA ALA A 40 6.68 0.66 -14.72
C ALA A 40 6.27 0.58 -16.20
N ALA A 41 5.25 -0.24 -16.51
CA ALA A 41 4.78 -0.43 -17.88
C ALA A 41 4.17 0.85 -18.50
N ILE A 42 3.71 1.78 -17.66
CA ILE A 42 3.07 3.04 -18.10
C ILE A 42 4.06 3.97 -18.80
N PHE A 43 5.33 3.95 -18.40
CA PHE A 43 6.36 4.79 -18.99
C PHE A 43 7.02 4.19 -20.24
N ALA A 44 6.70 2.93 -20.56
CA ALA A 44 7.23 2.27 -21.75
C ALA A 44 6.51 2.68 -23.04
N GLY A 45 5.30 3.26 -22.95
CA GLY A 45 4.48 3.62 -24.11
C GLY A 45 4.09 5.12 -24.13
N PRO A 46 4.04 5.77 -25.31
CA PRO A 46 3.54 7.13 -25.42
C PRO A 46 2.03 7.19 -25.13
N GLY A 47 1.61 8.07 -24.21
CA GLY A 47 0.21 8.40 -23.99
C GLY A 47 -0.49 7.72 -22.80
N TRP A 48 0.19 6.88 -22.02
CA TRP A 48 -0.43 6.15 -20.90
C TRP A 48 -0.39 6.87 -19.54
N HIS A 49 -0.01 8.15 -19.51
CA HIS A 49 0.13 8.93 -18.28
C HIS A 49 -1.11 8.90 -17.37
N TRP A 50 -2.33 8.83 -17.92
CA TRP A 50 -3.56 8.68 -17.13
C TRP A 50 -3.62 7.38 -16.33
N PHE A 51 -2.97 6.32 -16.81
CA PHE A 51 -2.95 5.04 -16.10
C PHE A 51 -2.05 5.06 -14.87
N ALA A 52 -1.22 6.10 -14.70
CA ALA A 52 -0.32 6.25 -13.54
C ALA A 52 -1.08 6.12 -12.22
N TRP A 53 -2.33 6.59 -12.21
CA TRP A 53 -3.24 6.45 -11.09
C TRP A 53 -3.51 4.99 -10.70
N PHE A 54 -3.61 4.05 -11.65
CA PHE A 54 -3.83 2.64 -11.34
C PHE A 54 -2.62 1.98 -10.66
N GLY A 55 -1.41 2.51 -10.84
CA GLY A 55 -0.24 2.07 -10.09
C GLY A 55 -0.13 2.71 -8.70
N MET A 56 -0.59 3.95 -8.53
CA MET A 56 -0.43 4.74 -7.29
C MET A 56 -1.60 4.62 -6.31
N VAL A 57 -2.85 4.59 -6.79
CA VAL A 57 -4.05 4.55 -5.94
C VAL A 57 -4.10 3.29 -5.07
N PRO A 58 -3.85 2.06 -5.59
CA PRO A 58 -3.84 0.87 -4.76
C PRO A 58 -2.81 0.94 -3.64
N LEU A 59 -1.62 1.49 -3.93
CA LEU A 59 -0.59 1.72 -2.93
C LEU A 59 -1.07 2.68 -1.84
N TYR A 60 -1.67 3.80 -2.24
CA TYR A 60 -2.19 4.80 -1.29
C TYR A 60 -3.26 4.20 -0.37
N CYS A 61 -4.20 3.43 -0.93
CA CYS A 61 -5.20 2.70 -0.16
C CYS A 61 -4.56 1.71 0.83
N LEU A 62 -3.51 0.99 0.43
CA LEU A 62 -2.81 0.04 1.29
C LEU A 62 -2.08 0.70 2.47
N ILE A 63 -1.50 1.88 2.27
CA ILE A 63 -0.79 2.61 3.35
C ILE A 63 -1.72 3.46 4.21
N SER A 64 -2.88 3.86 3.69
CA SER A 64 -3.83 4.70 4.41
C SER A 64 -4.26 4.05 5.73
N GLY A 65 -4.12 4.78 6.83
CA GLY A 65 -4.49 4.32 8.17
C GLY A 65 -3.62 3.21 8.78
N ARG A 66 -2.52 2.78 8.14
CA ARG A 66 -1.59 1.78 8.69
C ARG A 66 -0.47 2.44 9.52
N SER A 67 0.28 1.62 10.27
CA SER A 67 1.46 2.10 11.00
C SER A 67 2.59 2.47 10.05
N ALA A 68 3.44 3.43 10.45
CA ALA A 68 4.60 3.89 9.68
C ALA A 68 5.50 2.73 9.21
N LYS A 69 5.74 1.75 10.09
CA LYS A 69 6.53 0.55 9.74
C LYS A 69 5.89 -0.28 8.62
N LYS A 70 4.57 -0.48 8.65
CA LYS A 70 3.87 -1.24 7.59
C LYS A 70 3.84 -0.45 6.28
N ALA A 71 3.57 0.85 6.36
CA ALA A 71 3.56 1.74 5.20
C ALA A 71 4.93 1.76 4.50
N PHE A 72 6.02 1.83 5.27
CA PHE A 72 7.40 1.72 4.78
C PHE A 72 7.62 0.42 3.97
N TRP A 73 7.26 -0.73 4.52
CA TRP A 73 7.48 -2.00 3.82
C TRP A 73 6.63 -2.16 2.55
N TYR A 74 5.37 -1.75 2.56
CA TYR A 74 4.52 -1.83 1.37
C TYR A 74 5.00 -0.91 0.25
N THR A 75 5.44 0.30 0.60
CA THR A 75 5.99 1.27 -0.37
C THR A 75 7.39 0.88 -0.84
N TYR A 76 8.18 0.22 0.00
CA TYR A 76 9.43 -0.39 -0.41
C TYR A 76 9.22 -1.49 -1.46
N ILE A 77 8.29 -2.42 -1.20
CA ILE A 77 7.97 -3.51 -2.15
C ILE A 77 7.46 -2.92 -3.46
N TRP A 78 6.54 -1.96 -3.39
CA TRP A 78 6.05 -1.26 -4.58
C TRP A 78 7.19 -0.60 -5.37
N GLY A 79 8.05 0.16 -4.69
CA GLY A 79 9.16 0.89 -5.31
C GLY A 79 10.23 -0.02 -5.90
N TYR A 80 10.49 -1.16 -5.24
CA TYR A 80 11.40 -2.19 -5.73
C TYR A 80 10.90 -2.79 -7.04
N PHE A 81 9.64 -3.23 -7.09
CA PHE A 81 9.05 -3.81 -8.30
C PHE A 81 8.94 -2.79 -9.43
N TRP A 82 8.53 -1.56 -9.12
CA TRP A 82 8.53 -0.47 -10.10
C TRP A 82 9.93 -0.24 -10.71
N SER A 83 10.96 -0.11 -9.88
CA SER A 83 12.33 0.12 -10.33
C SER A 83 12.84 -1.08 -11.13
N LEU A 84 12.57 -2.30 -10.68
CA LEU A 84 13.05 -3.52 -11.32
C LEU A 84 12.52 -3.66 -12.75
N PHE A 85 11.21 -3.44 -12.94
CA PHE A 85 10.62 -3.52 -14.28
C PHE A 85 10.95 -2.31 -15.16
N SER A 86 11.19 -1.14 -14.59
CA SER A 86 11.62 0.06 -15.35
C SER A 86 13.06 -0.04 -15.84
N PHE A 87 13.95 -0.61 -15.02
CA PHE A 87 15.40 -0.66 -15.25
C PHE A 87 15.91 -2.05 -15.62
N MET A 88 15.03 -3.00 -15.93
CA MET A 88 15.39 -4.37 -16.30
C MET A 88 16.33 -4.42 -17.51
N TRP A 89 16.28 -3.42 -18.40
CA TRP A 89 17.17 -3.29 -19.54
C TRP A 89 18.65 -3.11 -19.16
N LEU A 90 18.97 -2.60 -17.94
CA LEU A 90 20.35 -2.45 -17.47
C LEU A 90 21.08 -3.79 -17.30
N ARG A 91 20.34 -4.91 -17.30
CA ARG A 91 20.92 -6.26 -17.34
C ARG A 91 21.86 -6.47 -18.53
N GLU A 92 21.66 -5.73 -19.62
CA GLU A 92 22.47 -5.83 -20.84
C GLU A 92 23.89 -5.28 -20.64
N ILE A 93 24.06 -4.35 -19.70
CA ILE A 93 25.38 -3.83 -19.32
C ILE A 93 26.03 -4.83 -18.37
N MET A 94 25.36 -5.12 -17.26
CA MET A 94 25.80 -6.09 -16.26
C MET A 94 24.59 -6.66 -15.51
N PHE A 95 24.55 -7.98 -15.37
CA PHE A 95 23.40 -8.72 -14.87
C PHE A 95 22.89 -8.26 -13.49
N PHE A 96 23.77 -7.93 -12.54
CA PHE A 96 23.36 -7.62 -11.16
C PHE A 96 22.92 -6.17 -10.94
N ILE A 97 23.24 -5.25 -11.86
CA ILE A 97 22.92 -3.82 -11.73
C ILE A 97 21.43 -3.57 -11.45
N PRO A 98 20.46 -4.10 -12.23
CA PRO A 98 19.04 -3.81 -12.01
C PRO A 98 18.56 -4.20 -10.61
N PHE A 99 19.09 -5.26 -10.01
CA PHE A 99 18.67 -5.71 -8.68
C PHE A 99 19.18 -4.80 -7.57
N VAL A 100 20.47 -4.43 -7.60
CA VAL A 100 21.07 -3.52 -6.62
C VAL A 100 20.49 -2.12 -6.76
N PHE A 101 20.31 -1.66 -7.99
CA PHE A 101 19.74 -0.35 -8.26
C PHE A 101 18.29 -0.26 -7.81
N SER A 102 17.49 -1.31 -8.05
CA SER A 102 16.10 -1.38 -7.57
C SER A 102 15.99 -1.45 -6.06
N PHE A 103 16.93 -2.10 -5.39
CA PHE A 103 17.02 -2.11 -3.93
C PHE A 103 17.23 -0.69 -3.39
N LEU A 104 18.19 0.06 -3.97
CA LEU A 104 18.48 1.44 -3.56
C LEU A 104 17.34 2.40 -3.90
N LEU A 105 16.81 2.33 -5.12
CA LEU A 105 15.71 3.19 -5.56
C LEU A 105 14.43 2.90 -4.80
N GLY A 106 14.16 1.64 -4.44
CA GLY A 106 13.01 1.26 -3.62
C GLY A 106 13.01 1.91 -2.22
N LEU A 107 14.18 2.29 -1.68
CA LEU A 107 14.26 3.00 -0.39
C LEU A 107 13.64 4.39 -0.45
N PHE A 108 13.67 5.07 -1.60
CA PHE A 108 13.12 6.42 -1.71
C PHE A 108 11.59 6.43 -1.55
N PRO A 109 10.79 5.63 -2.30
CA PRO A 109 9.37 5.45 -2.03
C PRO A 109 9.08 4.91 -0.64
N ALA A 110 9.97 4.09 -0.07
CA ALA A 110 9.80 3.55 1.29
C ALA A 110 9.88 4.65 2.36
N LEU A 111 10.88 5.53 2.26
CA LEU A 111 11.01 6.68 3.14
C LEU A 111 9.81 7.61 3.00
N TRP A 112 9.41 7.92 1.76
CA TRP A 112 8.19 8.69 1.49
C TRP A 112 6.97 8.03 2.15
N GLY A 113 6.75 6.74 1.91
CA GLY A 113 5.65 5.97 2.47
C GLY A 113 5.63 5.91 4.00
N GLY A 114 6.81 5.83 4.62
CA GLY A 114 6.95 5.90 6.08
C GLY A 114 6.56 7.26 6.65
N THR A 115 6.76 8.35 5.89
CA THR A 115 6.33 9.69 6.31
C THR A 115 4.82 9.90 6.16
N VAL A 116 4.14 9.19 5.27
CA VAL A 116 2.69 9.38 5.03
C VAL A 116 1.87 9.23 6.33
N PRO A 117 1.95 8.14 7.12
CA PRO A 117 1.19 8.05 8.37
C PRO A 117 1.56 9.11 9.42
N PHE A 118 2.82 9.57 9.43
CA PHE A 118 3.27 10.65 10.29
C PHE A 118 2.64 11.99 9.90
N LEU A 119 2.65 12.32 8.61
CA LEU A 119 2.04 13.53 8.06
C LEU A 119 0.52 13.52 8.30
N PHE A 120 -0.15 12.41 8.01
CA PHE A 120 -1.59 12.26 8.28
C PHE A 120 -1.94 12.52 9.75
N ARG A 121 -1.19 11.92 10.69
CA ARG A 121 -1.44 12.11 12.12
C ARG A 121 -1.22 13.55 12.56
N ASN A 122 -0.26 14.26 11.97
CA ASN A 122 0.13 15.59 12.41
C ASN A 122 -0.61 16.73 11.72
N PHE A 123 -0.95 16.58 10.44
CA PHE A 123 -1.58 17.62 9.64
C PHE A 123 -3.10 17.46 9.52
N MET A 124 -3.62 16.23 9.44
CA MET A 124 -5.06 16.02 9.19
C MET A 124 -5.88 15.91 10.46
N ILE A 125 -5.27 15.53 11.59
CA ILE A 125 -5.96 15.43 12.87
C ILE A 125 -5.68 16.70 13.69
N PRO A 126 -6.69 17.54 13.97
CA PRO A 126 -6.47 18.79 14.66
C PRO A 126 -6.01 18.53 16.12
N ALA A 127 -5.19 19.45 16.64
CA ALA A 127 -4.45 19.25 17.88
C ALA A 127 -5.38 19.05 19.10
N ASP A 128 -6.55 19.69 19.10
CA ASP A 128 -7.59 19.58 20.12
C ASP A 128 -8.14 18.15 20.24
N VAL A 129 -8.28 17.44 19.12
CA VAL A 129 -8.74 16.04 19.10
C VAL A 129 -7.62 15.09 19.50
N ARG A 130 -6.38 15.38 19.10
CA ARG A 130 -5.20 14.56 19.44
C ARG A 130 -4.92 14.54 20.94
N LEU A 131 -5.11 15.67 21.61
CA LEU A 131 -4.88 15.82 23.06
C LEU A 131 -5.93 15.09 23.91
N LYS A 132 -7.15 14.87 23.37
CA LYS A 132 -8.22 14.10 24.02
C LYS A 132 -7.98 12.59 24.02
N GLY A 133 -6.90 12.12 23.40
CA GLY A 133 -6.48 10.73 23.43
C GLY A 133 -6.94 9.88 22.24
N ALA A 134 -6.70 8.57 22.35
CA ALA A 134 -6.84 7.62 21.25
C ALA A 134 -8.31 7.37 20.81
N GLU A 135 -9.25 7.37 21.76
CA GLU A 135 -10.68 7.18 21.45
C GLU A 135 -11.28 8.36 20.69
N ALA A 136 -10.94 9.59 21.08
CA ALA A 136 -11.35 10.80 20.36
C ALA A 136 -10.80 10.84 18.94
N THR A 137 -9.54 10.40 18.77
CA THR A 137 -8.91 10.30 17.44
C THR A 137 -9.62 9.27 16.56
N ARG A 138 -10.03 8.13 17.13
CA ARG A 138 -10.75 7.07 16.42
C ARG A 138 -12.16 7.49 16.03
N SER A 139 -12.88 8.19 16.93
CA SER A 139 -14.23 8.68 16.63
C SER A 139 -14.23 9.77 15.56
N TRP A 140 -13.22 10.65 15.58
CA TRP A 140 -13.04 11.69 14.56
C TRP A 140 -12.77 11.09 13.18
N ARG A 141 -11.88 10.09 13.08
CA ARG A 141 -11.61 9.35 11.83
C ARG A 141 -12.82 8.59 11.31
N ASN A 142 -13.69 8.09 12.18
CA ASN A 142 -14.92 7.42 11.74
C ASN A 142 -15.97 8.41 11.22
N ARG A 143 -15.94 9.67 11.69
CA ARG A 143 -16.87 10.74 11.25
C ARG A 143 -16.37 11.48 10.01
N ASN A 144 -15.07 11.56 9.81
CA ASN A 144 -14.44 12.21 8.67
C ASN A 144 -13.68 11.18 7.83
N PRO A 145 -14.09 10.90 6.58
CA PRO A 145 -13.45 9.91 5.73
C PRO A 145 -12.08 10.34 5.17
N PHE A 146 -11.53 11.46 5.66
CA PHE A 146 -10.25 12.04 5.23
C PHE A 146 -9.22 11.96 6.37
#